data_AF-A0A6A6CSU1-F1
#
_entry.id   AF-A0A6A6CSU1-F1
#
_cell.length_a   1.000
_cell.length_b   1.000
_cell.length_c   1.000
_cell.angle_alpha   90.00
_cell.angle_beta   90.00
_cell.angle_gamma   90.00
#
_symmetry.space_group_name_H-M   'P 1'
#
loop_
_entity.id
_entity.type
_entity.pdbx_description
1 polymer ?
#
loop_
_entity_poly.entity_id
_entity_poly.type
_entity_poly.pdbx_seq_one_letter_code
_entity_poly.pdbx_strand_id
1 'polypeptide(L)'
;MKTVLYPFIAATLSAHTRTVHASVSGIPTNDEAPTTSGFTNATKHISRGESSLCTSGIAHVAANTNENVRFDYKLPATQAEATQTWLKMWAAGSTFPDSISNGTLHVNGTYEIGATLCMPSNGSTSKLQVLTHGIGFDRYYWDFAPGWSYVDVAVEAGYSTFLYDRLGVGVSSKEDPIHTIHTLTKGLIATHPADLDAAILTGFSTNASGIPAFNLGQNPTIASLDQPYRFSSLNNGYFVVASPLANQQTFFTYPNFLPTILSLADATKGTVTIGELFTASAVVKPALNVTFPVAVVAGNEDLGFCAGNCIFPENLLEEVGTTLYENVPEGRFETLRVKGAGHGLNLHFEARGAFDWILGFLGRNGV
;
A
#
# COMPACT_ATOMS: atom_id res chain seq x y z
N MET A 1 3.46 14.76 18.41
CA MET A 1 2.54 13.95 17.59
C MET A 1 3.25 12.63 17.37
N LYS A 2 2.59 11.50 17.62
CA LYS A 2 3.16 10.18 17.36
C LYS A 2 2.67 9.67 16.01
N THR A 3 3.57 9.26 15.13
CA THR A 3 3.23 8.88 13.75
C THR A 3 3.60 7.44 13.49
N VAL A 4 2.63 6.64 13.06
CA VAL A 4 2.84 5.25 12.61
C VAL A 4 2.63 5.19 11.12
N LEU A 5 3.53 4.53 10.41
CA LEU A 5 3.34 4.25 8.99
C LEU A 5 2.99 2.78 8.77
N TYR A 6 2.00 2.53 7.90
CA TYR A 6 1.68 1.23 7.35
C TYR A 6 2.05 1.22 5.87
N PRO A 7 3.31 0.97 5.49
CA PRO A 7 3.64 0.79 4.09
C PRO A 7 3.20 -0.61 3.67
N PHE A 8 2.28 -0.65 2.70
CA PHE A 8 2.28 -1.76 1.77
C PHE A 8 3.45 -1.54 0.81
N ILE A 9 4.18 -2.58 0.42
CA ILE A 9 5.09 -2.46 -0.71
C ILE A 9 4.26 -2.41 -1.99
N ALA A 10 3.75 -1.21 -2.27
CA ALA A 10 3.87 -0.55 -3.54
C ALA A 10 3.44 0.93 -3.40
N ALA A 11 4.19 1.83 -4.04
CA ALA A 11 3.98 3.27 -4.30
C ALA A 11 3.61 4.25 -3.15
N THR A 12 4.60 4.98 -2.64
CA THR A 12 4.48 6.27 -1.93
C THR A 12 5.59 7.19 -2.44
N LEU A 13 5.28 8.21 -3.24
CA LEU A 13 6.29 9.07 -3.88
C LEU A 13 7.43 9.46 -2.91
N SER A 14 8.67 9.21 -3.30
CA SER A 14 9.83 9.78 -2.63
C SER A 14 9.74 11.30 -2.74
N ALA A 15 9.61 11.99 -1.61
CA ALA A 15 9.83 13.42 -1.52
C ALA A 15 11.16 13.62 -0.78
N HIS A 16 12.26 13.77 -1.52
CA HIS A 16 13.46 14.39 -0.96
C HIS A 16 13.31 15.91 -1.02
N THR A 17 12.79 16.51 0.05
CA THR A 17 13.08 17.93 0.32
C THR A 17 13.52 18.09 1.77
N ARG A 18 14.58 18.87 1.96
CA ARG A 18 14.91 19.46 3.27
C ARG A 18 13.62 20.08 3.79
N THR A 19 13.22 19.69 5.00
CA THR A 19 11.90 20.03 5.57
C THR A 19 10.74 19.64 4.65
N VAL A 20 10.46 18.33 4.55
CA VAL A 20 9.07 17.90 4.64
C VAL A 20 8.77 17.84 6.14
N HIS A 21 8.59 18.98 6.81
CA HIS A 21 7.25 19.14 7.33
C HIS A 21 6.26 18.64 6.27
N ALA A 22 5.60 17.53 6.54
CA ALA A 22 4.19 17.50 6.25
C ALA A 22 3.57 18.62 7.11
N SER A 23 3.85 19.88 6.78
CA SER A 23 2.92 20.93 7.08
C SER A 23 1.86 20.66 6.05
N VAL A 24 0.88 19.86 6.45
CA VAL A 24 -0.48 20.23 6.08
C VAL A 24 -0.63 21.64 6.67
N SER A 25 -0.24 22.66 5.91
CA SER A 25 -0.37 24.03 6.32
C SER A 25 -1.86 24.26 6.50
N GLY A 26 -2.27 24.32 7.77
CA GLY A 26 -3.63 24.60 8.15
C GLY A 26 -4.39 23.51 8.92
N ILE A 27 -3.86 22.32 9.25
CA ILE A 27 -4.60 21.46 10.21
C ILE A 27 -4.67 22.20 11.55
N PRO A 28 -5.85 22.71 11.97
CA PRO A 28 -5.97 23.48 13.19
C PRO A 28 -5.71 22.55 14.37
N THR A 29 -4.91 23.02 15.31
CA THR A 29 -4.57 22.29 16.53
C THR A 29 -5.66 22.35 17.60
N ASN A 30 -6.79 23.02 17.36
CA ASN A 30 -7.95 23.03 18.26
C ASN A 30 -9.28 23.22 17.49
N ASP A 31 -10.29 22.46 17.93
CA ASP A 31 -11.75 22.70 17.87
C ASP A 31 -12.51 22.54 16.53
N GLU A 32 -12.53 21.31 15.99
CA GLU A 32 -13.70 20.55 15.47
C GLU A 32 -13.19 19.41 14.57
N ALA A 33 -13.22 18.18 15.06
CA ALA A 33 -12.74 17.01 14.33
C ALA A 33 -13.83 16.42 13.41
N PRO A 34 -13.45 15.86 12.24
CA PRO A 34 -12.22 16.10 11.50
C PRO A 34 -12.28 17.42 10.72
N THR A 35 -11.13 18.09 10.62
CA THR A 35 -10.96 19.34 9.87
C THR A 35 -11.04 19.11 8.36
N THR A 36 -11.49 20.13 7.62
CA THR A 36 -11.43 20.19 6.16
C THR A 36 -10.17 20.89 5.65
N SER A 37 -9.38 21.46 6.55
CA SER A 37 -8.18 22.20 6.18
C SER A 37 -7.10 21.29 5.60
N GLY A 38 -6.38 21.78 4.60
CA GLY A 38 -5.42 20.99 3.81
C GLY A 38 -6.05 20.18 2.68
N PHE A 39 -7.39 20.12 2.60
CA PHE A 39 -8.11 19.49 1.50
C PHE A 39 -8.81 20.50 0.60
N THR A 40 -8.80 20.23 -0.69
CA THR A 40 -9.72 20.83 -1.66
C THR A 40 -10.89 19.88 -1.91
N ASN A 41 -12.08 20.43 -2.19
CA ASN A 41 -13.35 19.68 -2.35
C ASN A 41 -13.65 18.72 -1.19
N ALA A 42 -13.43 19.19 0.05
CA ALA A 42 -13.55 18.38 1.23
C ALA A 42 -15.01 18.02 1.57
N THR A 43 -15.26 16.77 1.94
CA THR A 43 -16.56 16.26 2.38
C THR A 43 -16.43 15.50 3.70
N LYS A 44 -17.30 15.80 4.66
CA LYS A 44 -17.41 15.04 5.91
C LYS A 44 -18.34 13.83 5.71
N HIS A 45 -17.97 12.68 6.26
CA HIS A 45 -18.77 11.45 6.24
C HIS A 45 -18.38 10.54 7.41
N ILE A 46 -19.12 9.45 7.61
CA ILE A 46 -18.75 8.40 8.56
C ILE A 46 -17.91 7.32 7.86
N SER A 47 -17.06 6.63 8.61
CA SER A 47 -16.39 5.40 8.15
C SER A 47 -17.39 4.29 7.86
N ARG A 48 -16.96 3.25 7.12
CA ARG A 48 -17.87 2.16 6.70
C ARG A 48 -18.37 1.28 7.83
N GLY A 49 -17.65 1.16 8.95
CA GLY A 49 -18.16 0.51 10.16
C GLY A 49 -18.79 1.49 11.16
N GLU A 50 -18.98 2.76 10.77
CA GLU A 50 -19.76 3.78 11.49
C GLU A 50 -19.21 4.20 12.86
N SER A 51 -17.98 3.80 13.21
CA SER A 51 -17.35 4.16 14.50
C SER A 51 -16.56 5.47 14.47
N SER A 52 -16.33 6.08 13.30
CA SER A 52 -15.50 7.29 13.18
C SER A 52 -16.09 8.35 12.26
N LEU A 53 -15.78 9.62 12.57
CA LEU A 53 -16.06 10.74 11.68
C LEU A 53 -14.82 11.03 10.83
N CYS A 54 -15.03 11.16 9.52
CA CYS A 54 -13.99 11.30 8.52
C CYS A 54 -14.20 12.56 7.66
N THR A 55 -13.09 13.13 7.19
CA THR A 55 -13.10 14.10 6.09
C THR A 55 -12.30 13.52 4.93
N SER A 56 -12.91 13.47 3.75
CA SER A 56 -12.24 13.14 2.49
C SER A 56 -12.07 14.36 1.61
N GLY A 57 -11.00 14.42 0.83
CA GLY A 57 -10.78 15.46 -0.18
C GLY A 57 -9.48 15.26 -0.95
N ILE A 58 -9.05 16.28 -1.66
CA ILE A 58 -7.80 16.27 -2.43
C ILE A 58 -6.71 17.05 -1.70
N ALA A 59 -5.63 16.36 -1.33
CA ALA A 59 -4.39 16.94 -0.83
C ALA A 59 -3.41 17.18 -1.98
N HIS A 60 -2.70 18.29 -1.98
CA HIS A 60 -1.68 18.59 -2.99
C HIS A 60 -0.30 18.24 -2.46
N VAL A 61 0.39 17.30 -3.11
CA VAL A 61 1.67 16.76 -2.64
C VAL A 61 2.75 17.04 -3.67
N ALA A 62 3.75 17.84 -3.27
CA ALA A 62 4.97 18.02 -4.04
C ALA A 62 5.92 16.83 -3.82
N ALA A 63 6.42 16.25 -4.90
CA ALA A 63 7.35 15.12 -4.83
C ALA A 63 8.41 15.21 -5.92
N ASN A 64 9.61 14.72 -5.60
CA ASN A 64 10.73 14.69 -6.53
C ASN A 64 11.66 13.49 -6.26
N THR A 65 12.19 12.91 -7.32
CA THR A 65 13.11 11.77 -7.26
C THR A 65 14.07 11.77 -8.44
N ASN A 66 15.27 11.23 -8.25
CA ASN A 66 16.25 10.95 -9.31
C ASN A 66 16.39 9.45 -9.60
N GLU A 67 15.54 8.63 -8.97
CA GLU A 67 15.71 7.18 -8.89
C GLU A 67 14.70 6.40 -9.72
N ASN A 68 13.72 7.08 -10.34
CA ASN A 68 12.80 6.41 -11.26
C ASN A 68 13.60 5.79 -12.40
N VAL A 69 13.25 4.59 -12.81
CA VAL A 69 13.92 3.90 -13.93
C VAL A 69 13.42 4.47 -15.26
N ARG A 70 14.35 4.84 -16.15
CA ARG A 70 13.96 5.16 -17.53
C ARG A 70 13.72 3.86 -18.27
N PHE A 71 12.46 3.58 -18.59
CA PHE A 71 12.11 2.43 -19.42
C PHE A 71 11.99 2.83 -20.90
N ASP A 72 12.78 2.21 -21.76
CA ASP A 72 12.67 2.28 -23.22
C ASP A 72 11.60 1.29 -23.70
N TYR A 73 10.36 1.52 -23.24
CA TYR A 73 9.21 0.66 -23.49
C TYR A 73 8.05 1.46 -24.09
N LYS A 74 7.39 0.88 -25.09
CA LYS A 74 6.18 1.45 -25.70
C LYS A 74 4.95 0.78 -25.12
N LEU A 75 3.98 1.57 -24.68
CA LEU A 75 2.70 1.04 -24.18
C LEU A 75 2.05 0.08 -25.18
N PRO A 76 1.47 -1.04 -24.69
CA PRO A 76 0.84 -2.03 -25.55
C PRO A 76 -0.41 -1.45 -26.21
N ALA A 77 -0.64 -1.74 -27.49
CA ALA A 77 -1.84 -1.32 -28.21
C ALA A 77 -3.05 -2.20 -27.89
N THR A 78 -2.81 -3.46 -27.49
CA THR A 78 -3.86 -4.46 -27.23
C THR A 78 -3.57 -5.25 -25.97
N GLN A 79 -4.61 -5.92 -25.44
CA GLN A 79 -4.44 -6.85 -24.31
C GLN A 79 -3.47 -8.00 -24.65
N ALA A 80 -3.43 -8.46 -25.89
CA ALA A 80 -2.51 -9.53 -26.31
C ALA A 80 -1.03 -9.09 -26.19
N GLU A 81 -0.72 -7.86 -26.61
CA GLU A 81 0.62 -7.28 -26.43
C GLU A 81 0.98 -7.08 -24.95
N ALA A 82 0.01 -6.65 -24.14
CA ALA A 82 0.18 -6.51 -22.70
C ALA A 82 0.47 -7.87 -22.03
N THR A 83 -0.35 -8.89 -22.32
CA THR A 83 -0.14 -10.25 -21.82
C THR A 83 1.23 -10.80 -22.23
N GLN A 84 1.65 -10.57 -23.48
CA GLN A 84 2.99 -10.97 -23.93
C GLN A 84 4.12 -10.24 -23.18
N THR A 85 3.89 -8.98 -22.79
CA THR A 85 4.82 -8.21 -21.95
C THR A 85 4.95 -8.85 -20.57
N TRP A 86 3.85 -9.23 -19.92
CA TRP A 86 3.88 -9.86 -18.60
C TRP A 86 4.54 -11.23 -18.60
N LEU A 87 4.30 -12.04 -19.64
CA LEU A 87 5.01 -13.30 -19.83
C LEU A 87 6.52 -13.08 -19.97
N LYS A 88 6.95 -12.03 -20.70
CA LYS A 88 8.37 -11.69 -20.79
C LYS A 88 8.91 -11.14 -19.48
N MET A 89 8.17 -10.30 -18.76
CA MET A 89 8.62 -9.70 -17.50
C MET A 89 8.89 -10.77 -16.42
N TRP A 90 8.02 -11.77 -16.31
CA TRP A 90 8.02 -12.72 -15.18
C TRP A 90 8.46 -14.15 -15.55
N ALA A 91 8.82 -14.41 -16.81
CA ALA A 91 9.40 -15.69 -17.20
C ALA A 91 10.72 -15.95 -16.46
N ALA A 92 10.92 -17.21 -16.05
CA ALA A 92 12.16 -17.65 -15.43
C ALA A 92 13.35 -17.40 -16.38
N GLY A 93 14.40 -16.73 -15.87
CA GLY A 93 15.60 -16.40 -16.64
C GLY A 93 15.41 -15.31 -17.70
N SER A 94 14.32 -14.55 -17.65
CA SER A 94 14.08 -13.48 -18.62
C SER A 94 15.10 -12.35 -18.51
N THR A 95 15.60 -11.90 -19.66
CA THR A 95 16.44 -10.69 -19.80
C THR A 95 15.62 -9.46 -20.20
N PHE A 96 14.30 -9.59 -20.28
CA PHE A 96 13.41 -8.50 -20.67
C PHE A 96 13.45 -7.28 -19.74
N PRO A 97 13.47 -7.42 -18.39
CA PRO A 97 13.53 -6.26 -17.50
C PRO A 97 14.79 -5.40 -17.75
N ASP A 98 15.93 -6.05 -17.94
CA ASP A 98 17.20 -5.37 -18.22
C ASP A 98 17.20 -4.74 -19.62
N SER A 99 16.59 -5.38 -20.61
CA SER A 99 16.61 -4.90 -22.00
C SER A 99 15.79 -3.65 -22.23
N ILE A 100 14.84 -3.35 -21.34
CA ILE A 100 14.03 -2.11 -21.39
C ILE A 100 14.54 -1.04 -20.43
N SER A 101 15.46 -1.34 -19.53
CA SER A 101 15.94 -0.41 -18.51
C SER A 101 17.14 0.39 -19.00
N ASN A 102 17.04 1.72 -19.02
CA ASN A 102 18.08 2.61 -19.56
C ASN A 102 18.46 3.72 -18.56
N GLY A 103 18.98 3.29 -17.41
CA GLY A 103 19.39 4.19 -16.34
C GLY A 103 18.22 4.80 -15.57
N THR A 104 18.45 5.96 -14.96
CA THR A 104 17.44 6.65 -14.14
C THR A 104 16.91 7.93 -14.79
N LEU A 105 15.79 8.39 -14.27
CA LEU A 105 15.02 9.54 -14.69
C LEU A 105 14.73 10.43 -13.48
N HIS A 106 14.93 11.73 -13.66
CA HIS A 106 14.45 12.73 -12.72
C HIS A 106 12.95 12.99 -12.94
N VAL A 107 12.17 12.89 -11.88
CA VAL A 107 10.74 13.19 -11.86
C VAL A 107 10.49 14.20 -10.76
N ASN A 108 9.76 15.28 -11.08
CA ASN A 108 9.41 16.33 -10.14
C ASN A 108 8.05 16.91 -10.52
N GLY A 109 7.18 17.09 -9.53
CA GLY A 109 5.84 17.62 -9.75
C GLY A 109 5.08 17.86 -8.45
N THR A 110 3.91 18.48 -8.59
CA THR A 110 2.90 18.55 -7.54
C THR A 110 1.69 17.77 -8.02
N TYR A 111 1.22 16.84 -7.20
CA TYR A 111 0.20 15.87 -7.56
C TYR A 111 -1.02 16.02 -6.64
N GLU A 112 -2.20 15.87 -7.22
CA GLU A 112 -3.45 15.76 -6.48
C GLU A 112 -3.57 14.33 -5.94
N ILE A 113 -3.70 14.21 -4.62
CA ILE A 113 -3.81 12.95 -3.89
C ILE A 113 -5.15 12.90 -3.17
N GLY A 114 -6.00 11.95 -3.57
CA GLY A 114 -7.25 11.67 -2.87
C GLY A 114 -6.98 11.05 -1.51
N ALA A 115 -7.46 11.66 -0.43
CA ALA A 115 -7.18 11.19 0.91
C ALA A 115 -8.36 11.39 1.85
N THR A 116 -8.32 10.64 2.96
CA THR A 116 -9.31 10.67 4.04
C THR A 116 -8.58 10.76 5.38
N LEU A 117 -9.02 11.69 6.23
CA LEU A 117 -8.61 11.81 7.62
C LEU A 117 -9.79 11.43 8.52
N CYS A 118 -9.64 10.39 9.32
CA CYS A 118 -10.63 9.97 10.31
C CYS A 118 -10.10 10.19 11.72
N MET A 119 -10.99 10.64 12.61
CA MET A 119 -10.66 11.01 13.99
C MET A 119 -11.68 10.45 14.98
N PRO A 120 -11.29 10.22 16.25
CA PRO A 120 -12.23 9.87 17.31
C PRO A 120 -13.34 10.89 17.49
N SER A 121 -14.57 10.40 17.66
CA SER A 121 -15.79 11.21 17.83
C SER A 121 -15.74 12.13 19.07
N ASN A 122 -14.87 11.84 20.03
CA ASN A 122 -14.70 12.57 21.29
C ASN A 122 -13.55 13.60 21.30
N GLY A 123 -12.85 13.82 20.18
CA GLY A 123 -11.87 14.91 20.05
C GLY A 123 -10.55 14.55 19.38
N SER A 124 -9.60 15.48 19.38
CA SER A 124 -8.29 15.33 18.73
C SER A 124 -7.33 14.45 19.53
N THR A 125 -6.73 13.45 18.88
CA THR A 125 -5.60 12.69 19.40
C THR A 125 -4.28 13.20 18.81
N SER A 126 -3.20 13.06 19.57
CA SER A 126 -1.85 13.36 19.10
C SER A 126 -1.20 12.18 18.38
N LYS A 127 -1.91 11.06 18.20
CA LYS A 127 -1.44 9.85 17.51
C LYS A 127 -2.07 9.75 16.12
N LEU A 128 -1.24 9.64 15.09
CA LEU A 128 -1.66 9.52 13.69
C LEU A 128 -1.09 8.24 13.10
N GLN A 129 -1.93 7.50 12.38
CA GLN A 129 -1.51 6.39 11.54
C GLN A 129 -1.69 6.75 10.07
N VAL A 130 -0.60 6.72 9.31
CA VAL A 130 -0.61 6.92 7.86
C VAL A 130 -0.73 5.55 7.19
N LEU A 131 -1.81 5.35 6.44
CA LEU A 131 -2.22 4.06 5.91
C LEU A 131 -2.05 4.04 4.39
N THR A 132 -1.11 3.23 3.90
CA THR A 132 -0.84 3.06 2.47
C THR A 132 -1.48 1.76 1.99
N HIS A 133 -2.27 1.81 0.92
CA HIS A 133 -2.84 0.58 0.34
C HIS A 133 -1.85 -0.10 -0.63
N GLY A 134 -2.11 -1.37 -0.96
CA GLY A 134 -1.33 -2.14 -1.93
C GLY A 134 -1.77 -1.99 -3.38
N ILE A 135 -1.04 -2.65 -4.28
CA ILE A 135 -1.45 -2.88 -5.68
C ILE A 135 -2.79 -3.61 -5.72
N GLY A 136 -3.67 -3.20 -6.64
CA GLY A 136 -4.99 -3.81 -6.83
C GLY A 136 -6.08 -3.22 -5.93
N PHE A 137 -5.74 -2.34 -5.01
CA PHE A 137 -6.68 -1.64 -4.13
C PHE A 137 -6.50 -0.13 -4.20
N ASP A 138 -7.40 0.60 -3.53
CA ASP A 138 -7.31 2.04 -3.25
C ASP A 138 -7.32 2.28 -1.72
N ARG A 139 -7.44 3.53 -1.26
CA ARG A 139 -7.40 3.84 0.17
C ARG A 139 -8.42 3.06 1.01
N TYR A 140 -9.55 2.67 0.41
CA TYR A 140 -10.61 1.97 1.12
C TYR A 140 -10.26 0.53 1.49
N TYR A 141 -9.09 0.00 1.12
CA TYR A 141 -8.56 -1.22 1.73
C TYR A 141 -8.51 -1.15 3.26
N TRP A 142 -8.30 0.04 3.83
CA TRP A 142 -8.24 0.26 5.26
C TRP A 142 -9.60 0.52 5.93
N ASP A 143 -10.62 0.85 5.14
CA ASP A 143 -12.00 1.06 5.56
C ASP A 143 -12.93 0.32 4.58
N PHE A 144 -12.81 -1.02 4.57
CA PHE A 144 -13.27 -1.82 3.43
C PHE A 144 -14.77 -2.11 3.43
N ALA A 145 -15.33 -2.49 4.58
CA ALA A 145 -16.75 -2.78 4.74
C ALA A 145 -17.10 -2.76 6.25
N PRO A 146 -18.40 -2.71 6.63
CA PRO A 146 -18.78 -2.92 8.02
C PRO A 146 -18.23 -4.25 8.54
N GLY A 147 -17.40 -4.22 9.58
CA GLY A 147 -16.69 -5.41 10.12
C GLY A 147 -15.31 -5.70 9.51
N TRP A 148 -14.90 -4.99 8.46
CA TRP A 148 -13.59 -5.08 7.80
C TRP A 148 -12.89 -3.69 7.72
N SER A 149 -13.14 -2.81 8.70
CA SER A 149 -12.54 -1.48 8.76
C SER A 149 -11.46 -1.42 9.83
N TYR A 150 -10.19 -1.29 9.41
CA TYR A 150 -9.09 -1.01 10.33
C TYR A 150 -9.17 0.41 10.88
N VAL A 151 -9.69 1.35 10.08
CA VAL A 151 -9.92 2.75 10.48
C VAL A 151 -10.75 2.81 11.76
N ASP A 152 -11.84 2.06 11.83
CA ASP A 152 -12.70 2.02 13.01
C ASP A 152 -11.97 1.47 14.23
N VAL A 153 -11.23 0.36 14.07
CA VAL A 153 -10.47 -0.27 15.14
C VAL A 153 -9.37 0.67 15.68
N ALA A 154 -8.66 1.37 14.80
CA ALA A 154 -7.62 2.32 15.17
C ALA A 154 -8.19 3.55 15.89
N VAL A 155 -9.31 4.08 15.40
CA VAL A 155 -10.00 5.23 16.00
C VAL A 155 -10.55 4.90 17.38
N GLU A 156 -11.18 3.73 17.57
CA GLU A 156 -11.61 3.23 18.87
C GLU A 156 -10.45 3.09 19.87
N ALA A 157 -9.25 2.78 19.38
CA ALA A 157 -8.02 2.73 20.16
C ALA A 157 -7.33 4.09 20.38
N GLY A 158 -7.95 5.19 19.96
CA GLY A 158 -7.46 6.55 20.18
C GLY A 158 -6.43 7.04 19.18
N TYR A 159 -6.38 6.46 17.97
CA TYR A 159 -5.54 6.93 16.87
C TYR A 159 -6.37 7.67 15.81
N SER A 160 -5.86 8.77 15.29
CA SER A 160 -6.35 9.32 14.02
C SER A 160 -5.76 8.49 12.89
N THR A 161 -6.47 8.37 11.78
CA THR A 161 -5.97 7.68 10.58
C THR A 161 -5.99 8.61 9.38
N PHE A 162 -4.91 8.57 8.59
CA PHE A 162 -4.81 9.24 7.29
C PHE A 162 -4.55 8.18 6.23
N LEU A 163 -5.54 7.91 5.40
CA LEU A 163 -5.50 6.94 4.30
C LEU A 163 -5.62 7.68 2.98
N TYR A 164 -4.88 7.26 1.96
CA TYR A 164 -4.83 7.98 0.69
C TYR A 164 -4.69 7.05 -0.51
N ASP A 165 -5.20 7.49 -1.66
CA ASP A 165 -5.03 6.83 -2.94
C ASP A 165 -3.62 7.15 -3.44
N ARG A 166 -2.82 6.12 -3.69
CA ARG A 166 -1.51 6.29 -4.33
C ARG A 166 -1.67 6.98 -5.70
N LEU A 167 -0.61 7.61 -6.17
CA LEU A 167 -0.59 8.22 -7.50
C LEU A 167 -1.00 7.16 -8.56
N GLY A 168 -1.85 7.54 -9.51
CA GLY A 168 -2.40 6.61 -10.49
C GLY A 168 -3.66 5.84 -10.05
N VAL A 169 -4.06 5.92 -8.77
CA VAL A 169 -5.18 5.15 -8.20
C VAL A 169 -6.33 6.04 -7.76
N GLY A 170 -7.55 5.50 -7.71
CA GLY A 170 -8.74 6.18 -7.18
C GLY A 170 -8.97 7.56 -7.78
N VAL A 171 -9.09 8.59 -6.93
CA VAL A 171 -9.27 9.99 -7.38
C VAL A 171 -7.95 10.78 -7.43
N SER A 172 -6.82 10.16 -7.10
CA SER A 172 -5.49 10.79 -7.28
C SER A 172 -5.16 11.01 -8.75
N SER A 173 -4.18 11.87 -9.01
CA SER A 173 -3.72 12.21 -10.36
C SER A 173 -3.34 10.96 -11.17
N LYS A 174 -3.61 10.99 -12.48
CA LYS A 174 -3.35 9.91 -13.43
C LYS A 174 -2.21 10.32 -14.35
N GLU A 175 -0.98 10.06 -13.90
CA GLU A 175 0.25 10.48 -14.57
C GLU A 175 0.73 9.47 -15.63
N ASP A 176 1.90 9.74 -16.22
CA ASP A 176 2.61 8.79 -17.07
C ASP A 176 2.86 7.46 -16.31
N PRO A 177 2.24 6.35 -16.74
CA PRO A 177 2.32 5.09 -16.04
C PRO A 177 3.63 4.34 -16.26
N ILE A 178 4.50 4.78 -17.19
CA ILE A 178 5.82 4.16 -17.42
C ILE A 178 6.89 4.92 -16.64
N HIS A 179 6.88 6.25 -16.66
CA HIS A 179 8.03 7.04 -16.21
C HIS A 179 7.81 7.77 -14.90
N THR A 180 6.58 8.13 -14.56
CA THR A 180 6.26 8.89 -13.35
C THR A 180 5.91 7.97 -12.19
N ILE A 181 5.10 6.94 -12.43
CA ILE A 181 4.52 6.08 -11.39
C ILE A 181 5.29 4.75 -11.31
N HIS A 182 6.12 4.61 -10.28
CA HIS A 182 6.88 3.37 -9.98
C HIS A 182 6.58 2.85 -8.58
N THR A 183 6.90 1.58 -8.36
CA THR A 183 7.03 0.99 -7.03
C THR A 183 8.22 1.62 -6.33
N LEU A 184 8.13 1.82 -5.02
CA LEU A 184 9.18 2.50 -4.29
C LEU A 184 10.39 1.62 -4.04
N THR A 185 11.54 2.12 -4.45
CA THR A 185 12.84 1.58 -4.08
C THR A 185 13.32 2.07 -2.72
N LYS A 186 12.81 3.21 -2.22
CA LYS A 186 13.09 3.76 -0.88
C LYS A 186 11.79 4.24 -0.23
N GLY A 187 11.19 3.41 0.61
CA GLY A 187 9.96 3.77 1.33
C GLY A 187 10.16 4.93 2.31
N LEU A 188 9.06 5.58 2.70
CA LEU A 188 9.05 6.70 3.67
C LEU A 188 9.81 6.35 4.97
N ILE A 189 9.77 5.09 5.41
CA ILE A 189 10.56 4.58 6.54
C ILE A 189 12.07 4.83 6.37
N ALA A 190 12.62 4.52 5.20
CA ALA A 190 14.05 4.60 4.95
C ALA A 190 14.51 6.04 4.68
N THR A 191 13.65 6.88 4.10
CA THR A 191 14.01 8.26 3.72
C THR A 191 13.75 9.29 4.82
N HIS A 192 12.71 9.08 5.63
CA HIS A 192 12.30 10.00 6.69
C HIS A 192 12.05 9.28 8.03
N PRO A 193 13.02 8.50 8.53
CA PRO A 193 12.84 7.76 9.78
C PRO A 193 12.60 8.65 11.00
N ALA A 194 13.02 9.91 10.96
CA ALA A 194 12.84 10.87 12.06
C ALA A 194 11.39 11.36 12.22
N ASP A 195 10.55 11.19 11.20
CA ASP A 195 9.14 11.60 11.22
C ASP A 195 8.20 10.50 11.75
N LEU A 196 8.75 9.32 12.07
CA LEU A 196 8.01 8.12 12.45
C LEU A 196 8.41 7.64 13.85
N ASP A 197 7.40 7.22 14.61
CA ASP A 197 7.56 6.61 15.93
C ASP A 197 7.41 5.10 15.90
N ALA A 198 6.83 4.53 14.83
CA ALA A 198 6.78 3.10 14.54
C ALA A 198 6.45 2.83 13.06
N ALA A 199 6.71 1.60 12.61
CA ALA A 199 6.26 1.11 11.32
C ALA A 199 5.65 -0.29 11.41
N ILE A 200 4.57 -0.52 10.64
CA ILE A 200 3.91 -1.82 10.53
C ILE A 200 3.87 -2.22 9.05
N LEU A 201 4.69 -3.17 8.65
CA LEU A 201 4.69 -3.73 7.30
C LEU A 201 3.62 -4.81 7.22
N THR A 202 2.67 -4.68 6.29
CA THR A 202 1.62 -5.69 6.10
C THR A 202 1.81 -6.47 4.81
N GLY A 203 1.60 -7.79 4.84
CA GLY A 203 1.70 -8.66 3.65
C GLY A 203 3.10 -8.66 3.02
N PHE A 204 4.14 -8.78 3.85
CA PHE A 204 5.52 -8.61 3.43
C PHE A 204 6.48 -9.61 4.09
N SER A 205 7.47 -10.07 3.33
CA SER A 205 8.65 -10.81 3.78
C SER A 205 9.81 -10.54 2.82
N THR A 206 11.04 -10.93 3.15
CA THR A 206 12.16 -10.87 2.19
C THR A 206 12.09 -11.96 1.13
N ASN A 207 11.25 -12.99 1.32
CA ASN A 207 11.06 -14.04 0.34
C ASN A 207 10.08 -13.61 -0.76
N ALA A 208 10.64 -13.04 -1.83
CA ALA A 208 9.92 -12.60 -3.02
C ALA A 208 9.78 -13.68 -4.12
N SER A 209 10.05 -14.95 -3.82
CA SER A 209 10.01 -16.03 -4.83
C SER A 209 8.63 -16.28 -5.43
N GLY A 210 7.57 -15.87 -4.73
CA GLY A 210 6.18 -15.98 -5.19
C GLY A 210 5.71 -14.82 -6.07
N ILE A 211 6.45 -13.72 -6.17
CA ILE A 211 6.08 -12.53 -6.94
C ILE A 211 5.77 -12.83 -8.42
N PRO A 212 6.52 -13.68 -9.16
CA PRO A 212 6.14 -14.04 -10.53
C PRO A 212 4.78 -14.73 -10.61
N ALA A 213 4.51 -15.70 -9.74
CA ALA A 213 3.25 -16.43 -9.69
C ALA A 213 2.08 -15.52 -9.30
N PHE A 214 2.32 -14.65 -8.31
CA PHE A 214 1.35 -13.65 -7.87
C PHE A 214 0.99 -12.67 -9.00
N ASN A 215 1.98 -12.05 -9.67
CA ASN A 215 1.70 -11.08 -10.74
C ASN A 215 1.06 -11.71 -11.98
N LEU A 216 1.46 -12.92 -12.36
CA LEU A 216 0.81 -13.64 -13.47
C LEU A 216 -0.60 -14.10 -13.09
N GLY A 217 -0.81 -14.56 -11.84
CA GLY A 217 -2.11 -15.00 -11.32
C GLY A 217 -3.16 -13.88 -11.27
N GLN A 218 -2.74 -12.61 -11.15
CA GLN A 218 -3.65 -11.47 -11.25
C GLN A 218 -4.29 -11.34 -12.65
N ASN A 219 -3.68 -11.96 -13.67
CA ASN A 219 -4.01 -11.76 -15.09
C ASN A 219 -4.12 -10.26 -15.43
N PRO A 220 -3.06 -9.44 -15.31
CA PRO A 220 -3.17 -7.99 -15.39
C PRO A 220 -3.83 -7.55 -16.70
N THR A 221 -5.00 -6.93 -16.57
CA THR A 221 -5.87 -6.55 -17.70
C THR A 221 -5.90 -5.04 -17.82
N ILE A 222 -5.84 -4.51 -19.04
CA ILE A 222 -5.91 -3.07 -19.31
C ILE A 222 -7.19 -2.53 -18.67
N ALA A 223 -7.03 -1.53 -17.80
CA ALA A 223 -8.10 -1.05 -16.93
C ALA A 223 -9.32 -0.57 -17.72
N SER A 224 -9.10 0.14 -18.82
CA SER A 224 -10.16 0.65 -19.70
C SER A 224 -10.93 -0.44 -20.45
N LEU A 225 -10.36 -1.65 -20.60
CA LEU A 225 -11.03 -2.81 -21.18
C LEU A 225 -11.83 -3.60 -20.15
N ASP A 226 -11.32 -3.72 -18.92
CA ASP A 226 -11.97 -4.47 -17.82
C ASP A 226 -13.17 -3.71 -17.23
N GLN A 227 -12.98 -2.43 -16.88
CA GLN A 227 -13.99 -1.59 -16.24
C GLN A 227 -14.12 -0.23 -16.95
N PRO A 228 -14.65 -0.20 -18.19
CA PRO A 228 -14.69 1.01 -19.02
C PRO A 228 -15.43 2.18 -18.37
N TYR A 229 -16.48 1.93 -17.58
CA TYR A 229 -17.20 3.00 -16.87
C TYR A 229 -16.35 3.74 -15.83
N ARG A 230 -15.33 3.08 -15.26
CA ARG A 230 -14.41 3.67 -14.28
C ARG A 230 -13.16 4.22 -14.92
N PHE A 231 -12.70 3.61 -16.02
CA PHE A 231 -11.34 3.79 -16.53
C PHE A 231 -11.25 4.15 -18.03
N SER A 232 -12.35 4.56 -18.68
CA SER A 232 -12.37 4.88 -20.13
C SER A 232 -11.36 5.94 -20.56
N SER A 233 -10.95 6.84 -19.67
CA SER A 233 -9.97 7.90 -19.95
C SER A 233 -8.51 7.45 -19.76
N LEU A 234 -8.27 6.28 -19.18
CA LEU A 234 -6.92 5.80 -18.91
C LEU A 234 -6.32 5.16 -20.16
N ASN A 235 -5.04 5.43 -20.38
CA ASN A 235 -4.27 4.77 -21.44
C ASN A 235 -3.94 3.30 -21.06
N ASN A 236 -3.39 2.55 -22.02
CA ASN A 236 -3.10 1.11 -21.87
C ASN A 236 -1.91 0.79 -20.94
N GLY A 237 -1.34 1.77 -20.24
CA GLY A 237 -0.36 1.57 -19.18
C GLY A 237 -0.97 1.37 -17.80
N TYR A 238 -2.29 1.49 -17.67
CA TYR A 238 -3.04 1.21 -16.45
C TYR A 238 -3.69 -0.16 -16.53
N PHE A 239 -3.50 -0.94 -15.48
CA PHE A 239 -3.96 -2.31 -15.34
C PHE A 239 -4.80 -2.49 -14.09
N VAL A 240 -5.58 -3.56 -14.06
CA VAL A 240 -6.31 -4.07 -12.91
C VAL A 240 -6.20 -5.58 -12.83
N VAL A 241 -6.54 -6.16 -11.69
CA VAL A 241 -6.72 -7.60 -11.53
C VAL A 241 -7.93 -8.05 -12.35
N ALA A 242 -7.83 -9.11 -13.16
CA ALA A 242 -8.83 -9.42 -14.18
C ALA A 242 -10.21 -9.83 -13.65
N SER A 243 -10.29 -10.45 -12.47
CA SER A 243 -11.54 -11.10 -12.04
C SER A 243 -11.56 -11.42 -10.55
N PRO A 244 -12.74 -11.78 -10.00
CA PRO A 244 -12.84 -12.32 -8.64
C PRO A 244 -11.97 -13.57 -8.44
N LEU A 245 -11.83 -14.43 -9.46
CA LEU A 245 -10.98 -15.61 -9.36
C LEU A 245 -9.50 -15.25 -9.27
N ALA A 246 -9.05 -14.28 -10.08
CA ALA A 246 -7.68 -13.77 -10.01
C ALA A 246 -7.42 -13.11 -8.65
N ASN A 247 -8.35 -12.28 -8.16
CA ASN A 247 -8.30 -11.72 -6.82
C ASN A 247 -8.19 -12.80 -5.75
N GLN A 248 -9.01 -13.85 -5.84
CA GLN A 248 -8.96 -14.95 -4.89
C GLN A 248 -7.61 -15.64 -4.91
N GLN A 249 -7.09 -15.98 -6.10
CA GLN A 249 -5.81 -16.67 -6.26
C GLN A 249 -4.63 -15.91 -5.65
N THR A 250 -4.65 -14.58 -5.73
CA THR A 250 -3.49 -13.77 -5.33
C THR A 250 -3.64 -13.17 -3.93
N PHE A 251 -4.85 -12.82 -3.50
CA PHE A 251 -5.08 -12.12 -2.23
C PHE A 251 -5.78 -12.94 -1.15
N PHE A 252 -6.57 -13.96 -1.49
CA PHE A 252 -7.46 -14.63 -0.53
C PHE A 252 -7.09 -16.10 -0.28
N THR A 253 -7.48 -16.60 0.89
CA THR A 253 -7.29 -18.00 1.30
C THR A 253 -8.61 -18.60 1.77
N TYR A 254 -9.08 -19.61 1.04
CA TYR A 254 -10.27 -20.38 1.41
C TYR A 254 -9.98 -21.29 2.63
N PRO A 255 -10.93 -21.49 3.56
CA PRO A 255 -12.32 -21.02 3.59
C PRO A 255 -12.57 -19.68 4.29
N ASN A 256 -11.53 -18.88 4.52
CA ASN A 256 -11.56 -17.85 5.57
C ASN A 256 -11.95 -16.45 5.09
N PHE A 257 -12.85 -16.35 4.12
CA PHE A 257 -13.39 -15.10 3.61
C PHE A 257 -14.85 -15.24 3.19
N LEU A 258 -15.60 -14.13 3.16
CA LEU A 258 -16.94 -14.12 2.59
C LEU A 258 -16.90 -13.95 1.07
N PRO A 259 -17.68 -14.71 0.29
CA PRO A 259 -17.81 -14.48 -1.15
C PRO A 259 -18.25 -13.07 -1.53
N THR A 260 -19.01 -12.39 -0.67
CA THR A 260 -19.42 -10.99 -0.85
C THR A 260 -18.26 -10.02 -0.71
N ILE A 261 -17.30 -10.28 0.20
CA ILE A 261 -16.08 -9.48 0.35
C ILE A 261 -15.17 -9.65 -0.86
N LEU A 262 -15.05 -10.88 -1.39
CA LEU A 262 -14.32 -11.12 -2.65
C LEU A 262 -14.97 -10.38 -3.83
N SER A 263 -16.30 -10.44 -3.93
CA SER A 263 -17.04 -9.74 -4.99
C SER A 263 -16.89 -8.22 -4.87
N LEU A 264 -16.90 -7.69 -3.65
CA LEU A 264 -16.64 -6.27 -3.39
C LEU A 264 -15.23 -5.87 -3.78
N ALA A 265 -14.22 -6.69 -3.43
CA ALA A 265 -12.82 -6.43 -3.78
C ALA A 265 -12.63 -6.32 -5.30
N ASP A 266 -13.29 -7.18 -6.07
CA ASP A 266 -13.28 -7.08 -7.52
C ASP A 266 -14.03 -5.83 -8.02
N ALA A 267 -15.22 -5.55 -7.49
CA ALA A 267 -16.02 -4.39 -7.89
C ALA A 267 -15.31 -3.06 -7.62
N THR A 268 -14.54 -2.96 -6.53
CA THR A 268 -13.85 -1.74 -6.09
C THR A 268 -12.35 -1.77 -6.36
N LYS A 269 -11.84 -2.73 -7.14
CA LYS A 269 -10.41 -2.88 -7.43
C LYS A 269 -9.76 -1.55 -7.86
N GLY A 270 -8.56 -1.31 -7.37
CA GLY A 270 -7.73 -0.17 -7.76
C GLY A 270 -6.88 -0.49 -8.99
N THR A 271 -6.41 0.56 -9.65
CA THR A 271 -5.45 0.44 -10.77
C THR A 271 -4.04 0.17 -10.28
N VAL A 272 -3.23 -0.38 -11.17
CA VAL A 272 -1.76 -0.44 -11.07
C VAL A 272 -1.17 -0.04 -12.40
N THR A 273 -0.04 0.66 -12.37
CA THR A 273 0.64 1.09 -13.59
C THR A 273 1.69 0.08 -14.06
N ILE A 274 2.00 0.13 -15.34
CA ILE A 274 3.05 -0.71 -15.92
C ILE A 274 4.43 -0.47 -15.28
N GLY A 275 4.73 0.78 -14.94
CA GLY A 275 5.96 1.17 -14.26
C GLY A 275 6.05 0.59 -12.86
N GLU A 276 4.93 0.53 -12.11
CA GLU A 276 4.87 -0.18 -10.83
C GLU A 276 5.16 -1.68 -10.98
N LEU A 277 4.55 -2.34 -11.97
CA LEU A 277 4.76 -3.77 -12.21
C LEU A 277 6.19 -4.07 -12.70
N PHE A 278 6.81 -3.19 -13.49
CA PHE A 278 8.20 -3.33 -13.92
C PHE A 278 9.20 -3.15 -12.77
N THR A 279 8.82 -2.41 -11.74
CA THR A 279 9.66 -2.12 -10.57
C THR A 279 9.26 -2.92 -9.34
N ALA A 280 8.29 -3.84 -9.45
CA ALA A 280 7.77 -4.62 -8.33
C ALA A 280 8.82 -5.55 -7.70
N SER A 281 9.84 -5.97 -8.46
CA SER A 281 10.97 -6.78 -7.98
C SER A 281 12.13 -5.94 -7.42
N ALA A 282 12.13 -4.61 -7.60
CA ALA A 282 13.26 -3.75 -7.27
C ALA A 282 13.31 -3.33 -5.78
N VAL A 283 12.45 -3.88 -4.94
CA VAL A 283 12.30 -3.43 -3.55
C VAL A 283 13.15 -4.30 -2.65
N VAL A 284 13.65 -3.68 -1.57
CA VAL A 284 14.35 -4.25 -0.42
C VAL A 284 15.82 -3.78 -0.36
N LYS A 285 16.01 -2.52 0.09
CA LYS A 285 17.31 -2.04 0.59
C LYS A 285 17.25 -1.99 2.12
N PRO A 286 18.35 -2.33 2.83
CA PRO A 286 18.39 -2.19 4.28
C PRO A 286 18.11 -0.75 4.73
N ALA A 287 17.23 -0.60 5.72
CA ALA A 287 16.86 0.67 6.33
C ALA A 287 17.67 0.89 7.62
N LEU A 288 19.00 1.01 7.46
CA LEU A 288 19.96 1.02 8.57
C LEU A 288 19.78 2.17 9.57
N ASN A 289 19.09 3.24 9.19
CA ASN A 289 18.86 4.40 10.06
C ASN A 289 17.58 4.27 10.91
N VAL A 290 16.88 3.13 10.85
CA VAL A 290 15.65 2.88 11.60
C VAL A 290 15.99 2.26 12.95
N THR A 291 15.59 2.94 14.02
CA THR A 291 15.81 2.52 15.42
C THR A 291 14.52 2.51 16.26
N PHE A 292 13.40 2.88 15.64
CA PHE A 292 12.07 2.83 16.25
C PHE A 292 11.43 1.44 16.08
N PRO A 293 10.33 1.11 16.79
CA PRO A 293 9.63 -0.17 16.67
C PRO A 293 9.16 -0.48 15.25
N VAL A 294 9.42 -1.70 14.82
CA VAL A 294 8.94 -2.21 13.53
C VAL A 294 8.20 -3.51 13.76
N ALA A 295 7.03 -3.69 13.13
CA ALA A 295 6.39 -4.99 13.08
C ALA A 295 6.12 -5.42 11.64
N VAL A 296 6.14 -6.74 11.42
CA VAL A 296 5.75 -7.36 10.15
C VAL A 296 4.54 -8.26 10.38
N VAL A 297 3.44 -7.97 9.71
CA VAL A 297 2.17 -8.68 9.87
C VAL A 297 1.71 -9.21 8.51
N ALA A 298 1.69 -10.52 8.32
CA ALA A 298 1.29 -11.10 7.05
C ALA A 298 0.33 -12.28 7.24
N GLY A 299 -0.47 -12.54 6.22
CA GLY A 299 -1.16 -13.81 6.09
C GLY A 299 -0.14 -14.94 5.99
N ASN A 300 -0.39 -16.05 6.67
CA ASN A 300 0.50 -17.21 6.59
C ASN A 300 0.56 -17.79 5.17
N GLU A 301 -0.52 -17.63 4.41
CA GLU A 301 -0.70 -18.12 3.05
C GLU A 301 -0.49 -17.02 2.00
N ASP A 302 0.28 -15.97 2.33
CA ASP A 302 0.64 -14.90 1.39
C ASP A 302 1.45 -15.45 0.20
N LEU A 303 0.84 -15.37 -1.00
CA LEU A 303 1.43 -15.88 -2.23
C LEU A 303 2.57 -14.99 -2.76
N GLY A 304 2.44 -13.67 -2.66
CA GLY A 304 3.42 -12.74 -3.23
C GLY A 304 4.71 -12.76 -2.44
N PHE A 305 4.57 -12.64 -1.13
CA PHE A 305 5.68 -12.67 -0.17
C PHE A 305 5.50 -13.91 0.71
N CYS A 306 6.50 -14.80 0.72
CA CYS A 306 6.48 -16.17 1.28
C CYS A 306 6.02 -17.30 0.34
N ALA A 307 5.64 -17.01 -0.92
CA ALA A 307 5.22 -18.04 -1.89
C ALA A 307 4.11 -18.98 -1.39
N GLY A 308 3.20 -18.46 -0.55
CA GLY A 308 2.04 -19.16 -0.01
C GLY A 308 2.29 -19.89 1.31
N ASN A 309 3.49 -19.78 1.91
CA ASN A 309 3.80 -20.41 3.19
C ASN A 309 4.88 -19.64 3.98
N CYS A 310 4.46 -18.75 4.88
CA CYS A 310 5.37 -17.94 5.70
C CYS A 310 6.07 -18.69 6.86
N ILE A 311 5.81 -19.98 7.07
CA ILE A 311 6.44 -20.78 8.14
C ILE A 311 7.50 -21.77 7.64
N PHE A 312 7.72 -21.86 6.33
CA PHE A 312 8.65 -22.82 5.75
C PHE A 312 9.76 -22.14 4.94
N PRO A 313 11.04 -22.56 5.09
CA PRO A 313 11.54 -23.57 6.03
C PRO A 313 11.64 -23.07 7.48
N GLU A 314 11.55 -21.75 7.68
CA GLU A 314 11.54 -21.07 8.97
C GLU A 314 10.57 -19.87 8.91
N ASN A 315 10.49 -19.07 9.99
CA ASN A 315 9.65 -17.88 9.99
C ASN A 315 10.20 -16.80 9.03
N LEU A 316 9.65 -16.75 7.82
CA LEU A 316 10.10 -15.83 6.77
C LEU A 316 9.86 -14.36 7.11
N LEU A 317 9.00 -14.06 8.09
CA LEU A 317 8.79 -12.67 8.52
C LEU A 317 9.91 -12.17 9.43
N GLU A 318 10.55 -13.05 10.21
CA GLU A 318 11.64 -12.69 11.12
C GLU A 318 12.90 -12.25 10.37
N GLU A 319 13.12 -12.82 9.18
CA GLU A 319 14.25 -12.47 8.30
C GLU A 319 14.24 -10.98 7.91
N VAL A 320 13.08 -10.34 7.86
CA VAL A 320 12.94 -8.90 7.61
C VAL A 320 13.69 -8.07 8.66
N GLY A 321 13.67 -8.51 9.92
CA GLY A 321 14.36 -7.82 11.01
C GLY A 321 15.86 -7.84 10.84
N THR A 322 16.42 -9.00 10.51
CA THR A 322 17.88 -9.19 10.38
C THR A 322 18.43 -8.65 9.07
N THR A 323 17.63 -8.61 8.01
CA THR A 323 18.10 -8.16 6.67
C THR A 323 17.85 -6.67 6.43
N LEU A 324 16.74 -6.11 6.94
CA LEU A 324 16.32 -4.74 6.61
C LEU A 324 16.33 -3.77 7.77
N TYR A 325 16.17 -4.28 8.98
CA TYR A 325 15.96 -3.49 10.17
C TYR A 325 16.94 -3.87 11.28
N GLU A 326 18.19 -4.20 10.90
CA GLU A 326 19.22 -4.72 11.81
C GLU A 326 19.54 -3.79 13.00
N ASN A 327 19.24 -2.49 12.87
CA ASN A 327 19.46 -1.48 13.92
C ASN A 327 18.22 -1.19 14.77
N VAL A 328 17.10 -1.89 14.54
CA VAL A 328 15.95 -1.85 15.45
C VAL A 328 16.32 -2.58 16.75
N PRO A 329 16.17 -1.95 17.92
CA PRO A 329 16.55 -2.56 19.20
C PRO A 329 15.85 -3.89 19.45
N GLU A 330 16.54 -4.80 20.14
CA GLU A 330 15.99 -6.08 20.59
C GLU A 330 14.67 -5.86 21.36
N GLY A 331 13.66 -6.69 21.06
CA GLY A 331 12.32 -6.56 21.65
C GLY A 331 11.45 -5.44 21.04
N ARG A 332 11.94 -4.70 20.04
CA ARG A 332 11.15 -3.70 19.29
C ARG A 332 10.90 -4.08 17.84
N PHE A 333 11.38 -5.25 17.42
CA PHE A 333 10.98 -5.92 16.18
C PHE A 333 10.08 -7.11 16.53
N GLU A 334 8.83 -7.11 16.08
CA GLU A 334 7.89 -8.20 16.31
C GLU A 334 7.25 -8.67 14.99
N THR A 335 6.84 -9.95 14.91
CA THR A 335 6.13 -10.47 13.74
C THR A 335 4.83 -11.14 14.12
N LEU A 336 3.83 -11.03 13.25
CA LEU A 336 2.57 -11.76 13.35
C LEU A 336 2.27 -12.47 12.04
N ARG A 337 2.09 -13.79 12.11
CA ARG A 337 1.56 -14.61 11.03
C ARG A 337 0.11 -14.91 11.32
N VAL A 338 -0.78 -14.56 10.39
CA VAL A 338 -2.21 -14.76 10.54
C VAL A 338 -2.60 -16.01 9.77
N LYS A 339 -2.86 -17.10 10.51
CA LYS A 339 -3.18 -18.39 9.91
C LYS A 339 -4.52 -18.32 9.18
N GLY A 340 -4.57 -18.89 7.98
CA GLY A 340 -5.78 -18.90 7.16
C GLY A 340 -6.01 -17.60 6.39
N ALA A 341 -5.04 -16.69 6.36
CA ALA A 341 -5.11 -15.45 5.60
C ALA A 341 -4.06 -15.42 4.49
N GLY A 342 -4.47 -14.91 3.33
CA GLY A 342 -3.58 -14.62 2.21
C GLY A 342 -2.98 -13.22 2.28
N HIS A 343 -2.51 -12.72 1.14
CA HIS A 343 -1.87 -11.41 1.02
C HIS A 343 -2.81 -10.23 1.38
N GLY A 344 -4.10 -10.35 1.03
CA GLY A 344 -5.16 -9.40 1.39
C GLY A 344 -5.65 -9.62 2.82
N LEU A 345 -4.77 -9.50 3.80
CA LEU A 345 -5.01 -9.83 5.21
C LEU A 345 -6.34 -9.24 5.73
N ASN A 346 -6.59 -7.96 5.44
CA ASN A 346 -7.76 -7.23 5.93
C ASN A 346 -9.09 -7.78 5.42
N LEU A 347 -9.08 -8.71 4.46
CA LEU A 347 -10.26 -9.24 3.76
C LEU A 347 -10.66 -10.64 4.25
N HIS A 348 -10.04 -11.13 5.33
CA HIS A 348 -10.28 -12.44 5.94
C HIS A 348 -11.01 -12.32 7.29
N PHE A 349 -11.58 -13.43 7.78
CA PHE A 349 -12.25 -13.47 9.10
C PHE A 349 -11.31 -13.12 10.27
N GLU A 350 -10.03 -13.46 10.13
CA GLU A 350 -9.01 -13.23 11.17
C GLU A 350 -8.47 -11.79 11.21
N ALA A 351 -8.95 -10.91 10.32
CA ALA A 351 -8.47 -9.52 10.22
C ALA A 351 -8.56 -8.79 11.57
N ARG A 352 -9.65 -8.96 12.33
CA ARG A 352 -9.82 -8.30 13.63
C ARG A 352 -8.72 -8.68 14.63
N GLY A 353 -8.38 -9.97 14.71
CA GLY A 353 -7.30 -10.43 15.58
C GLY A 353 -5.93 -9.83 15.22
N ALA A 354 -5.67 -9.66 13.91
CA ALA A 354 -4.47 -8.98 13.44
C ALA A 354 -4.46 -7.49 13.84
N PHE A 355 -5.60 -6.81 13.71
CA PHE A 355 -5.74 -5.40 14.08
C PHE A 355 -5.51 -5.18 15.58
N ASP A 356 -6.12 -6.01 16.42
CA ASP A 356 -5.96 -5.95 17.88
C ASP A 356 -4.49 -6.21 18.29
N TRP A 357 -3.82 -7.17 17.63
CA TRP A 357 -2.40 -7.43 17.87
C TRP A 357 -1.52 -6.24 17.48
N ILE A 358 -1.75 -5.63 16.32
CA ILE A 358 -1.04 -4.45 15.83
C ILE A 358 -1.15 -3.31 16.86
N LEU A 359 -2.36 -3.02 17.33
CA LEU A 359 -2.57 -1.97 18.33
C LEU A 359 -1.93 -2.32 19.68
N GLY A 360 -1.92 -3.61 20.05
CA GLY A 360 -1.18 -4.10 21.21
C GLY A 360 0.33 -3.88 21.11
N PHE A 361 0.93 -4.15 19.94
CA PHE A 361 2.34 -3.87 19.66
C PHE A 361 2.67 -2.38 19.81
N LEU A 362 1.84 -1.51 19.21
CA LEU A 362 2.00 -0.06 19.34
C LEU A 362 1.88 0.39 20.80
N GLY A 363 0.89 -0.12 21.54
CA GLY A 363 0.71 0.18 22.96
C GLY A 363 1.90 -0.25 23.83
N ARG A 364 2.44 -1.46 23.62
CA ARG A 364 3.64 -1.96 24.34
C ARG A 364 4.87 -1.11 24.06
N ASN A 365 4.99 -0.56 22.85
CA ASN A 365 6.08 0.31 22.46
C ASN A 365 5.84 1.79 22.82
N GLY A 366 4.75 2.07 23.53
CA GLY A 366 4.40 3.42 23.96
C GLY A 366 4.13 4.34 22.78
N VAL A 367 3.54 3.85 21.70
CA VAL A 367 3.15 4.62 20.51
C VAL A 367 1.69 5.07 20.61
#